data_AF-A0A9E2RKS5-F1
#
_entry.id   AF-A0A9E2RKS5-F1
#
_cell.length_a   1.000
_cell.length_b   1.000
_cell.length_c   1.000
_cell.angle_alpha   90.00
_cell.angle_beta   90.00
_cell.angle_gamma   90.00
#
_symmetry.space_group_name_H-M   'P 1'
#
loop_
_entity.id
_entity.type
_entity.pdbx_description
1 polymer ?
#
loop_
_entity_poly.entity_id
_entity_poly.type
_entity_poly.pdbx_seq_one_letter_code
_entity_poly.pdbx_strand_id
1 'polypeptide(L)'
;MHPIHPIVVHFPIALLCVSVAFDALASRWPTGGLRESSLYTLLAGVMSAAFAVATGGMEEDLAERAGAPKSVLELHESLGTVTLVVFVALLGLRLAMQWGWLKEIRSLTLGLGMIGIVILALTGYWGGELVYSYGIGVKAVMSPVTP
;
A
#
# COMPACT_ATOMS: atom_id res chain seq x y z
N MET A 1 2.96 22.49 -8.07
CA MET A 1 2.74 21.99 -6.70
C MET A 1 3.66 20.79 -6.52
N HIS A 2 4.19 20.55 -5.31
CA HIS A 2 5.04 19.36 -5.09
C HIS A 2 4.13 18.14 -4.95
N PRO A 3 4.40 17.02 -5.64
CA PRO A 3 3.57 15.83 -5.50
C PRO A 3 3.72 15.29 -4.08
N ILE A 4 2.59 15.15 -3.40
CA ILE A 4 2.44 14.66 -2.03
C ILE A 4 2.28 13.15 -2.05
N HIS A 5 1.55 12.61 -3.03
CA HIS A 5 1.27 11.18 -3.12
C HIS A 5 2.56 10.32 -3.08
N PRO A 6 3.63 10.60 -3.85
CA PRO A 6 4.88 9.82 -3.80
C PRO A 6 5.58 9.85 -2.43
N ILE A 7 5.34 10.87 -1.61
CA ILE A 7 5.87 10.92 -0.24
C ILE A 7 5.07 9.96 0.65
N VAL A 8 3.73 10.01 0.53
CA VAL A 8 2.82 9.27 1.41
C VAL A 8 2.86 7.77 1.15
N VAL A 9 3.11 7.29 -0.08
CA VAL A 9 3.11 5.85 -0.41
C VAL A 9 4.16 5.01 0.33
N HIS A 10 5.24 5.62 0.85
CA HIS A 10 6.28 4.88 1.58
C HIS A 10 5.75 4.27 2.89
N PHE A 11 4.83 4.98 3.56
CA PHE A 11 4.25 4.55 4.83
C PHE A 11 3.41 3.27 4.71
N PRO A 12 2.38 3.18 3.83
CA PRO A 12 1.61 1.95 3.70
C PRO A 12 2.49 0.80 3.21
N ILE A 13 3.45 1.04 2.30
CA ILE A 13 4.36 -0.01 1.84
C ILE A 13 5.12 -0.62 3.03
N ALA A 14 5.79 0.21 3.83
CA ALA A 14 6.59 -0.28 4.95
C ALA A 14 5.73 -0.90 6.05
N LEU A 15 4.67 -0.21 6.48
CA LEU A 15 3.86 -0.63 7.64
C LEU A 15 3.06 -1.91 7.38
N LEU A 16 2.49 -2.06 6.18
CA LEU A 16 1.74 -3.27 5.82
C LEU A 16 2.68 -4.48 5.66
N CYS A 17 3.87 -4.29 5.06
CA CYS A 17 4.90 -5.33 5.01
C CYS A 17 5.34 -5.78 6.41
N VAL A 18 5.64 -4.82 7.29
CA VAL A 18 6.05 -5.11 8.68
C VAL A 18 4.94 -5.80 9.46
N SER A 19 3.69 -5.41 9.27
CA SER A 19 2.52 -6.08 9.88
C SER A 19 2.48 -7.57 9.53
N VAL A 20 2.60 -7.90 8.25
CA VAL A 20 2.58 -9.30 7.76
C VAL A 20 3.82 -10.06 8.21
N ALA A 21 4.98 -9.40 8.26
CA ALA A 21 6.21 -9.99 8.79
C ALA A 21 6.05 -10.35 10.28
N PHE A 22 5.49 -9.46 11.10
CA PHE A 22 5.20 -9.77 12.50
C PHE A 22 4.20 -10.92 12.66
N ASP A 23 3.22 -11.05 11.77
CA ASP A 23 2.30 -12.21 11.77
C ASP A 23 2.98 -13.53 11.39
N ALA A 24 3.89 -13.49 10.42
CA ALA A 24 4.70 -14.65 10.06
C ALA A 24 5.60 -15.06 11.23
N LEU A 25 6.26 -14.09 11.87
CA LEU A 25 7.11 -14.32 13.05
C LEU A 25 6.28 -14.87 14.22
N ALA A 26 5.11 -14.28 14.50
CA ALA A 26 4.22 -14.73 15.57
C ALA A 26 3.73 -16.17 15.35
N SER A 27 3.62 -16.62 14.10
CA SER A 27 3.22 -17.99 13.75
C SER A 27 4.30 -19.02 14.13
N ARG A 28 5.58 -18.62 14.16
CA ARG A 28 6.69 -19.45 14.63
C ARG A 28 6.99 -19.27 16.11
N TRP A 29 6.88 -18.04 16.61
CA TRP A 29 7.15 -17.65 17.99
C TRP A 29 5.93 -16.94 18.58
N PRO A 30 4.98 -17.67 19.19
CA PRO A 30 3.70 -17.13 19.61
C PRO A 30 3.85 -16.27 20.88
N THR A 31 4.44 -15.08 20.74
CA THR A 31 4.55 -14.07 21.80
C THR A 31 3.46 -13.02 21.61
N GLY A 32 2.88 -12.53 22.73
CA GLY A 32 1.86 -11.48 22.69
C GLY A 32 2.35 -10.19 22.02
N GLY A 33 3.60 -9.80 22.29
CA GLY A 33 4.19 -8.57 21.75
C GLY A 33 4.30 -8.54 20.22
N LEU A 34 4.62 -9.66 19.56
CA LEU A 34 4.66 -9.71 18.08
C LEU A 34 3.28 -9.49 17.48
N ARG A 35 2.24 -10.03 18.13
CA ARG A 35 0.87 -9.93 17.63
C ARG A 35 0.27 -8.55 17.82
N GLU A 36 0.53 -7.92 18.96
CA GLU A 36 0.19 -6.51 19.19
C GLU A 36 0.92 -5.60 18.21
N SER A 37 2.23 -5.81 18.01
CA SER A 37 3.03 -5.05 17.05
C SER A 37 2.50 -5.18 15.63
N SER A 38 2.14 -6.40 15.21
CA SER A 38 1.45 -6.64 13.93
C SER A 38 0.15 -5.85 13.85
N LEU A 39 -0.67 -5.79 14.91
CA LEU A 39 -1.96 -5.10 14.87
C LEU A 39 -1.80 -3.58 14.76
N TYR A 40 -0.89 -3.01 15.53
CA TYR A 40 -0.64 -1.57 15.50
C TYR A 40 -0.04 -1.12 14.16
N THR A 41 0.90 -1.90 13.62
CA THR A 41 1.45 -1.63 12.29
C THR A 41 0.42 -1.84 11.18
N LEU A 42 -0.47 -2.83 11.30
CA LEU A 42 -1.60 -3.00 10.37
C LEU A 42 -2.52 -1.78 10.38
N LEU A 43 -2.93 -1.34 11.57
CA LEU A 43 -3.81 -0.18 11.73
C LEU A 43 -3.17 1.08 11.14
N ALA A 44 -1.92 1.38 11.50
CA ALA A 44 -1.20 2.51 10.97
C ALA A 44 -1.01 2.41 9.44
N GLY A 45 -0.70 1.22 8.94
CA GLY A 45 -0.57 0.93 7.51
C GLY A 45 -1.87 1.18 6.75
N VAL A 46 -3.00 0.68 7.24
CA VAL A 46 -4.34 0.93 6.65
C VAL A 46 -4.68 2.42 6.63
N MET A 47 -4.45 3.13 7.74
CA MET A 47 -4.68 4.57 7.81
C MET A 47 -3.83 5.31 6.76
N SER A 48 -2.53 5.00 6.68
CA SER A 48 -1.64 5.60 5.69
C SER A 48 -1.98 5.23 4.24
N ALA A 49 -2.50 4.02 4.00
CA ALA A 49 -2.97 3.60 2.68
C ALA A 49 -4.22 4.40 2.27
N ALA A 50 -5.15 4.67 3.19
CA ALA A 50 -6.29 5.53 2.92
C ALA A 50 -5.85 6.96 2.55
N PHE A 51 -4.85 7.51 3.25
CA PHE A 51 -4.24 8.80 2.88
C PHE A 51 -3.54 8.75 1.51
N ALA A 52 -2.84 7.66 1.19
CA ALA A 52 -2.20 7.48 -0.11
C ALA A 52 -3.24 7.46 -1.25
N VAL A 53 -4.33 6.70 -1.09
CA VAL A 53 -5.43 6.66 -2.08
C VAL A 53 -6.07 8.04 -2.25
N ALA A 54 -6.37 8.74 -1.14
CA ALA A 54 -6.96 10.07 -1.20
C ALA A 54 -6.04 11.09 -1.91
N THR A 55 -4.75 11.11 -1.56
CA THR A 55 -3.77 12.01 -2.20
C THR A 55 -3.49 11.64 -3.65
N GLY A 56 -3.57 10.36 -4.02
CA GLY A 56 -3.45 9.89 -5.41
C GLY A 56 -4.58 10.41 -6.28
N GLY A 57 -5.83 10.26 -5.83
CA GLY A 57 -7.00 10.78 -6.55
C GLY A 57 -7.00 12.31 -6.67
N MET A 58 -6.46 13.04 -5.69
CA MET A 58 -6.28 14.50 -5.80
C MET A 58 -5.26 14.92 -6.87
N GLU A 59 -4.32 14.03 -7.23
CA GLU A 59 -3.26 14.29 -8.20
C GLU A 59 -3.55 13.66 -9.58
N GLU A 60 -4.65 12.93 -9.74
CA GLU A 60 -5.02 12.20 -10.96
C GLU A 60 -5.12 13.13 -12.19
N ASP A 61 -5.94 14.18 -12.11
CA ASP A 61 -6.09 15.19 -13.16
C ASP A 61 -4.76 15.82 -13.58
N LEU A 62 -3.85 16.02 -12.61
CA LEU A 62 -2.53 16.59 -12.86
C LEU A 62 -1.63 15.57 -13.57
N ALA A 63 -1.71 14.30 -13.20
CA ALA A 63 -0.99 13.21 -13.85
C ALA A 63 -1.48 13.00 -15.29
N GLU A 64 -2.79 13.01 -15.53
CA GLU A 64 -3.35 12.92 -16.90
C GLU A 64 -2.86 14.07 -17.78
N ARG A 65 -2.91 15.32 -17.27
CA ARG A 65 -2.40 16.50 -18.00
C ARG A 65 -0.89 16.46 -18.22
N ALA A 66 -0.15 15.76 -17.36
CA ALA A 66 1.29 15.55 -17.51
C ALA A 66 1.64 14.42 -18.50
N GLY A 67 0.64 13.77 -19.10
CA GLY A 67 0.84 12.74 -20.13
C GLY A 67 0.89 11.31 -19.60
N ALA A 68 0.40 11.06 -18.38
CA ALA A 68 0.27 9.70 -17.86
C ALA A 68 -0.62 8.85 -18.79
N PRO A 69 -0.21 7.65 -19.20
CA PRO A 69 -1.09 6.75 -19.92
C PRO A 69 -2.27 6.36 -19.03
N LYS A 70 -3.49 6.68 -19.47
CA LYS A 70 -4.72 6.45 -18.71
C LYS A 70 -4.84 5.01 -18.21
N SER A 71 -4.53 4.03 -19.04
CA SER A 71 -4.60 2.60 -18.66
C SER A 71 -3.64 2.22 -17.54
N VAL A 72 -2.44 2.81 -17.50
CA VAL A 72 -1.45 2.54 -16.43
C VAL A 72 -1.86 3.25 -15.14
N LEU A 73 -2.35 4.49 -15.27
CA LEU A 73 -2.85 5.28 -14.14
C LEU A 73 -4.04 4.61 -13.46
N GLU A 74 -5.08 4.25 -14.23
CA GLU A 74 -6.28 3.55 -13.73
C GLU A 74 -5.94 2.19 -13.12
N LEU A 75 -4.98 1.46 -13.70
CA LEU A 75 -4.51 0.18 -13.16
C LEU A 75 -3.82 0.36 -11.80
N HIS A 76 -2.92 1.34 -11.69
CA HIS A 76 -2.25 1.67 -10.43
C HIS A 76 -3.26 2.09 -9.35
N GLU A 77 -4.20 2.96 -9.69
CA GLU A 77 -5.27 3.43 -8.78
C GLU A 77 -6.16 2.27 -8.31
N SER A 78 -6.59 1.41 -9.25
CA SER A 78 -7.41 0.24 -8.96
C SER A 78 -6.69 -0.72 -8.02
N LEU A 79 -5.42 -1.01 -8.29
CA LEU A 79 -4.61 -1.87 -7.42
C LEU A 79 -4.39 -1.25 -6.04
N GLY A 80 -4.19 0.07 -5.96
CA GLY A 80 -4.08 0.81 -4.70
C GLY A 80 -5.36 0.72 -3.87
N THR A 81 -6.51 0.89 -4.51
CA THR A 81 -7.82 0.75 -3.87
C THR A 81 -8.08 -0.69 -3.39
N VAL A 82 -7.78 -1.69 -4.23
CA VAL A 82 -7.89 -3.10 -3.85
C VAL A 82 -6.95 -3.43 -2.68
N THR A 83 -5.73 -2.91 -2.68
CA THR A 83 -4.77 -3.05 -1.58
C THR A 83 -5.39 -2.53 -0.28
N LEU A 84 -5.94 -1.32 -0.28
CA LEU A 84 -6.61 -0.73 0.88
C LEU A 84 -7.76 -1.61 1.37
N VAL A 85 -8.65 -2.04 0.47
CA VAL A 85 -9.81 -2.88 0.83
C VAL A 85 -9.38 -4.20 1.45
N VAL A 86 -8.37 -4.87 0.89
CA VAL A 86 -7.84 -6.14 1.43
C VAL A 86 -7.29 -5.96 2.84
N PHE A 87 -6.52 -4.91 3.09
CA PHE A 87 -5.95 -4.67 4.42
C PHE A 87 -6.97 -4.14 5.43
N VAL A 88 -7.99 -3.38 4.99
CA VAL A 88 -9.16 -3.03 5.83
C VAL A 88 -9.93 -4.29 6.23
N ALA A 89 -10.17 -5.21 5.29
CA ALA A 89 -10.82 -6.48 5.58
C ALA A 89 -10.00 -7.34 6.55
N LEU A 90 -8.67 -7.40 6.36
CA LEU A 90 -7.77 -8.07 7.29
C LEU A 90 -7.80 -7.45 8.69
N LEU A 91 -7.81 -6.11 8.78
CA LEU A 91 -7.93 -5.40 10.06
C LEU A 91 -9.26 -5.70 10.74
N GLY A 92 -10.37 -5.67 10.00
CA GLY A 92 -11.69 -6.02 10.53
C GLY A 92 -11.74 -7.47 11.04
N LEU A 93 -11.18 -8.42 10.28
CA LEU A 93 -11.07 -9.83 10.68
C LEU A 93 -10.26 -9.98 11.98
N ARG A 94 -9.14 -9.27 12.07
CA ARG A 94 -8.26 -9.26 13.26
C ARG A 94 -8.98 -8.74 14.50
N LEU A 95 -9.68 -7.62 14.37
CA LEU A 95 -10.44 -7.02 15.47
C LEU A 95 -11.61 -7.90 15.90
N ALA A 96 -12.33 -8.52 14.95
CA ALA A 96 -13.39 -9.47 15.24
C ALA A 96 -12.89 -10.71 16.01
N MET A 97 -11.69 -11.21 15.67
CA MET A 97 -11.04 -12.28 16.44
C MET A 97 -10.61 -11.82 17.84
N GLN A 98 -10.11 -10.58 17.98
CA GLN A 98 -9.69 -10.03 19.27
C GLN A 98 -10.86 -9.74 20.22
N TRP A 99 -12.02 -9.33 19.70
CA TRP A 99 -13.25 -9.16 20.48
C TRP A 99 -14.00 -10.46 20.75
N GLY A 100 -13.50 -11.61 20.26
CA GLY A 100 -14.12 -12.92 20.48
C GLY A 100 -15.36 -13.20 19.63
N TRP A 101 -15.65 -12.39 18.61
CA TRP A 101 -16.76 -12.62 17.67
C TRP A 101 -16.46 -13.75 16.70
N LEU A 102 -15.19 -13.98 16.40
CA LEU A 102 -14.71 -15.06 15.54
C LEU A 102 -13.62 -15.87 16.24
N LYS A 103 -13.55 -17.17 15.94
CA LYS A 103 -12.40 -17.99 16.35
C LYS A 103 -11.15 -17.51 15.63
N GLU A 104 -10.03 -17.52 16.33
CA GLU A 104 -8.75 -17.17 15.74
C GLU A 104 -8.32 -18.21 14.70
N ILE A 105 -8.03 -17.73 13.47
CA ILE A 105 -7.53 -18.57 12.37
C ILE A 105 -6.27 -17.91 11.79
N ARG A 106 -5.11 -18.28 12.34
CA ARG A 106 -3.82 -17.63 12.02
C ARG A 106 -3.38 -17.82 10.58
N SER A 107 -3.63 -19.01 10.01
CA SER A 107 -3.33 -19.29 8.61
C SER A 107 -4.14 -18.42 7.65
N LEU A 108 -5.38 -18.09 8.02
CA LEU A 108 -6.24 -17.21 7.23
C LEU A 108 -5.73 -15.76 7.26
N THR A 109 -5.40 -15.23 8.44
CA THR A 109 -4.88 -13.85 8.55
C THR A 109 -3.55 -13.70 7.84
N LEU A 110 -2.64 -14.67 8.00
CA LEU A 110 -1.36 -14.66 7.31
C LEU A 110 -1.53 -14.83 5.79
N GLY A 111 -2.39 -15.75 5.34
CA GLY A 111 -2.67 -15.96 3.93
C GLY A 111 -3.26 -14.71 3.25
N LEU A 112 -4.24 -14.07 3.88
CA LEU A 112 -4.83 -12.82 3.39
C LEU A 112 -3.81 -11.67 3.39
N GLY A 113 -2.97 -11.59 4.42
CA GLY A 113 -1.85 -10.65 4.48
C GLY A 113 -0.88 -10.83 3.31
N MET A 114 -0.45 -12.07 3.03
CA MET A 114 0.45 -12.37 1.91
C MET A 114 -0.17 -12.02 0.54
N ILE A 115 -1.47 -12.30 0.35
CA ILE A 115 -2.19 -11.87 -0.86
C ILE A 115 -2.17 -10.34 -0.96
N GLY A 116 -2.44 -9.64 0.15
CA GLY A 116 -2.36 -8.18 0.22
C GLY A 116 -0.97 -7.64 -0.14
N ILE A 117 0.11 -8.30 0.29
CA ILE A 117 1.49 -7.93 -0.07
C ILE A 117 1.76 -8.11 -1.56
N VAL A 118 1.26 -9.18 -2.18
CA VAL A 118 1.40 -9.38 -3.63
C VAL A 118 0.70 -8.26 -4.40
N ILE A 119 -0.52 -7.90 -4.01
CA ILE A 119 -1.27 -6.80 -4.64
C ILE A 119 -0.54 -5.47 -4.42
N LEU A 120 -0.08 -5.20 -3.20
CA LEU A 120 0.70 -4.01 -2.87
C LEU A 120 1.98 -3.90 -3.71
N ALA A 121 2.68 -5.01 -3.96
CA ALA A 121 3.86 -5.03 -4.82
C ALA A 121 3.51 -4.71 -6.27
N LEU A 122 2.39 -5.22 -6.79
CA LEU A 122 1.89 -4.88 -8.12
C LEU A 122 1.48 -3.40 -8.21
N THR A 123 0.82 -2.87 -7.18
CA THR A 123 0.52 -1.42 -7.06
C THR A 123 1.80 -0.61 -7.16
N GLY A 124 2.83 -0.98 -6.40
CA GLY A 124 4.13 -0.32 -6.40
C GLY A 124 4.86 -0.42 -7.73
N TYR A 125 4.76 -1.56 -8.44
CA TYR A 125 5.34 -1.73 -9.77
C TYR A 125 4.77 -0.72 -10.78
N TRP A 126 3.44 -0.65 -10.90
CA TRP A 126 2.80 0.28 -11.82
C TRP A 126 2.93 1.75 -11.40
N GLY A 127 3.01 2.02 -10.09
CA GLY A 127 3.37 3.35 -9.60
C GLY A 127 4.80 3.73 -9.98
N GLY A 128 5.74 2.78 -9.92
CA GLY A 128 7.09 2.93 -10.43
C GLY A 128 7.13 3.19 -11.94
N GLU A 129 6.34 2.45 -12.73
CA GLU A 129 6.24 2.64 -14.18
C GLU A 129 5.82 4.09 -14.53
N LEU A 130 4.82 4.64 -13.82
CA LEU A 130 4.41 6.04 -13.98
C LEU A 130 5.57 7.02 -13.76
N VAL A 131 6.38 6.79 -12.72
CA VAL A 131 7.51 7.68 -12.38
C VAL A 131 8.68 7.49 -13.33
N TYR A 132 9.13 6.25 -13.54
CA TYR A 132 10.40 5.94 -14.21
C TYR A 132 10.30 5.90 -15.73
N SER A 133 9.18 5.42 -16.28
CA SER A 133 8.99 5.34 -17.74
C SER A 133 8.29 6.57 -18.30
N TYR A 134 7.35 7.15 -17.54
CA TYR A 134 6.53 8.27 -17.99
C TYR A 134 6.85 9.61 -17.32
N GLY A 135 7.77 9.65 -16.35
CA GLY A 135 8.21 10.90 -15.72
C GLY A 135 7.14 11.58 -14.86
N ILE A 136 6.10 10.86 -14.44
CA ILE A 136 5.01 11.41 -13.63
C ILE A 136 5.51 11.70 -12.21
N GLY A 137 5.21 12.88 -11.70
CA GLY A 137 5.63 13.30 -10.35
C GLY A 137 7.11 13.71 -10.24
N VAL A 138 7.84 13.82 -11.34
CA VAL A 138 9.23 14.30 -11.36
C VAL A 138 9.42 15.43 -12.38
N LYS A 139 10.43 16.28 -12.17
CA LYS A 139 10.81 17.27 -13.19
C LYS A 139 11.60 16.59 -14.28
N ALA A 140 11.30 16.92 -15.54
CA ALA A 140 12.17 16.57 -16.65
C ALA A 140 13.56 17.15 -16.41
N VAL A 141 14.59 16.30 -16.50
CA VAL A 141 15.97 16.78 -16.58
C VAL A 141 16.10 17.45 -17.95
N MET A 142 16.38 18.76 -17.97
CA MET A 142 16.74 19.44 -19.22
C MET A 142 17.92 18.69 -19.85
N SER A 143 17.73 18.15 -21.06
CA SER A 143 18.83 17.60 -21.83
C SER A 143 19.92 18.68 -21.99
N PRO A 144 21.22 18.36 -21.88
CA PRO A 144 22.25 19.28 -22.32
C PRO A 144 21.96 19.59 -23.79
N VAL A 145 21.77 20.87 -24.10
CA VAL A 145 21.83 21.33 -25.49
C VAL A 145 23.26 21.03 -25.95
N THR A 146 23.43 19.96 -26.72
CA THR A 146 24.68 19.76 -27.46
C THR A 146 24.69 20.73 -28.64
N PRO A 147 25.80 21.46 -28.86
CA PRO A 147 25.92 22.49 -29.91
C PRO A 147 25.83 21.92 -31.33
#